data_AF-A0A7C4IET9-F1
#
_entry.id   AF-A0A7C4IET9-F1
#
_cell.length_a   1.000
_cell.length_b   1.000
_cell.length_c   1.000
_cell.angle_alpha   90.00
_cell.angle_beta   90.00
_cell.angle_gamma   90.00
#
_symmetry.space_group_name_H-M   'P 1'
#
loop_
_entity.id
_entity.type
_entity.pdbx_description
1 polymer ?
#
loop_
_entity_poly.entity_id
_entity_poly.type
_entity_poly.pdbx_seq_one_letter_code
_entity_poly.pdbx_strand_id
1 'polypeptide(L)'
;MNVSGVGPNSPVQKIVSQPVQKQVPADAPRQLPVTDKLELSGMSHLLRTLKQNDIRPEKVAAIRAQIQAGTYEDDAKLDAAIDRLLNDLID
;
A
#
# COMPACT_ATOMS: atom_id res chain seq x y z
N MET A 1 11.88 -24.29 71.91
CA MET A 1 12.87 -24.62 70.86
C MET A 1 12.40 -25.87 70.15
N ASN A 2 12.05 -25.80 68.87
CA ASN A 2 12.64 -26.64 67.83
C ASN A 2 12.09 -26.21 66.46
N VAL A 3 13.01 -25.90 65.56
CA VAL A 3 12.79 -25.53 64.16
C VAL A 3 13.11 -26.76 63.32
N SER A 4 12.28 -27.10 62.34
CA SER A 4 12.56 -27.99 61.19
C SER A 4 11.27 -28.18 60.39
N GLY A 5 11.21 -28.06 59.06
CA GLY A 5 12.23 -27.75 58.07
C GLY A 5 11.50 -27.53 56.75
N VAL A 6 11.86 -26.48 56.02
CA VAL A 6 11.36 -26.22 54.67
C VAL A 6 12.09 -27.15 53.71
N GLY A 7 11.36 -28.13 53.18
CA GLY A 7 11.79 -29.00 52.08
C GLY A 7 11.13 -28.55 50.77
N PRO A 8 11.84 -28.60 49.63
CA PRO A 8 11.43 -27.94 48.40
C PRO A 8 10.55 -28.82 47.52
N ASN A 9 9.86 -28.17 46.57
CA ASN A 9 9.22 -28.73 45.37
C ASN A 9 7.72 -29.09 45.45
N SER A 10 6.88 -28.07 45.45
CA SER A 10 5.56 -28.17 44.82
C SER A 10 5.70 -27.82 43.32
N PRO A 11 5.27 -28.67 42.38
CA PRO A 11 5.37 -28.35 40.96
C PRO A 11 4.44 -27.17 40.61
N VAL A 12 5.02 -26.11 40.03
CA VAL A 12 4.27 -25.01 39.43
C VAL A 12 3.56 -25.54 38.19
N GLN A 13 2.24 -25.71 38.27
CA GLN A 13 1.42 -26.03 37.11
C GLN A 13 1.46 -24.82 36.15
N LYS A 14 1.96 -25.04 34.93
CA LYS A 14 1.86 -24.03 33.87
C LYS A 14 0.38 -23.83 33.53
N ILE A 15 -0.11 -22.62 33.74
CA ILE A 15 -1.40 -22.18 33.24
C ILE A 15 -1.27 -22.16 31.71
N VAL A 16 -1.79 -23.19 31.05
CA VAL A 16 -1.98 -23.17 29.60
C VAL A 16 -3.10 -22.17 29.36
N SER A 17 -2.75 -20.99 28.86
CA SER A 17 -3.68 -19.98 28.38
C SER A 17 -4.44 -20.56 27.19
N GLN A 18 -5.60 -21.15 27.47
CA GLN A 18 -6.60 -21.38 26.44
C GLN A 18 -7.06 -20.00 25.96
N PRO A 19 -6.92 -19.66 24.67
CA PRO A 19 -7.48 -18.43 24.17
C PRO A 19 -9.00 -18.53 24.31
N VAL A 20 -9.58 -17.65 25.13
CA VAL A 20 -11.02 -17.47 25.18
C VAL A 20 -11.45 -17.03 23.78
N GLN A 21 -11.99 -17.96 23.00
CA GLN A 21 -12.65 -17.64 21.75
C GLN A 21 -13.89 -16.81 22.11
N LYS A 22 -13.78 -15.49 21.93
CA LYS A 22 -14.95 -14.61 21.89
C LYS A 22 -15.84 -15.09 20.75
N GLN A 23 -16.90 -15.81 21.10
CA GLN A 23 -17.99 -16.07 20.17
C GLN A 23 -18.63 -14.71 19.86
N VAL A 24 -18.33 -14.17 18.69
CA VAL A 24 -19.04 -13.00 18.16
C VAL A 24 -20.43 -13.49 17.76
N PRO A 25 -21.52 -12.89 18.27
CA PRO A 25 -22.87 -13.22 17.82
C PRO A 25 -22.93 -13.12 16.30
N ALA A 26 -23.27 -14.23 15.65
CA ALA A 26 -23.37 -14.35 14.21
C ALA A 26 -24.70 -13.75 13.71
N ASP A 27 -24.95 -12.47 13.98
CA ASP A 27 -25.95 -11.67 13.23
C ASP A 27 -25.86 -10.17 13.53
N ALA A 28 -24.66 -9.59 13.48
CA ALA A 28 -24.56 -8.15 13.33
C ALA A 28 -24.82 -7.81 11.85
N PRO A 29 -25.80 -6.96 11.50
CA PRO A 29 -25.98 -6.52 10.13
C PRO A 29 -24.67 -5.92 9.66
N ARG A 30 -24.10 -6.46 8.58
CA ARG A 30 -22.91 -5.90 7.93
C ARG A 30 -23.27 -4.48 7.52
N GLN A 31 -22.78 -3.50 8.27
CA GLN A 31 -22.85 -2.11 7.84
C GLN A 31 -22.14 -2.04 6.49
N LEU A 32 -22.91 -1.78 5.44
CA LEU A 32 -22.35 -1.46 4.13
C LEU A 32 -21.42 -0.27 4.35
N PRO A 33 -20.18 -0.29 3.81
CA PRO A 33 -19.31 0.87 3.89
C PRO A 33 -20.09 2.06 3.33
N VAL A 34 -20.18 3.13 4.11
CA VAL A 34 -20.76 4.40 3.66
C VAL A 34 -19.86 4.90 2.54
N THR A 35 -20.22 4.59 1.29
CA THR A 35 -19.57 5.14 0.11
C THR A 35 -20.06 6.56 -0.05
N ASP A 36 -19.25 7.50 0.43
CA ASP A 36 -19.43 8.91 0.13
C ASP A 36 -19.14 9.11 -1.36
N LYS A 37 -20.15 9.56 -2.12
CA LYS A 37 -20.07 9.72 -3.58
C LYS A 37 -20.13 11.20 -3.90
N LEU A 38 -18.97 11.77 -4.23
CA LEU A 38 -18.84 13.13 -4.76
C LEU A 38 -18.96 13.12 -6.28
N GLU A 39 -19.96 13.81 -6.83
CA GLU A 39 -20.09 14.05 -8.26
C GLU A 39 -19.25 15.27 -8.66
N LEU A 40 -18.17 15.05 -9.42
CA LEU A 40 -17.28 16.12 -9.90
C LEU A 40 -17.84 16.73 -11.18
N SER A 41 -18.90 17.54 -11.07
CA SER A 41 -19.66 18.11 -12.20
C SER A 41 -18.84 18.97 -13.19
N GLY A 42 -17.62 19.38 -12.85
CA GLY A 42 -16.73 20.17 -13.74
C GLY A 42 -15.58 19.39 -14.38
N MET A 43 -15.09 18.32 -13.75
CA MET A 43 -13.88 17.59 -14.20
C MET A 43 -14.17 16.46 -15.20
N SER A 44 -15.44 16.07 -15.32
CA SER A 44 -15.90 15.02 -16.22
C SER A 44 -15.52 15.25 -17.69
N HIS A 45 -15.46 16.52 -18.13
CA HIS A 45 -15.05 16.85 -19.50
C HIS A 45 -13.54 16.62 -19.71
N LEU A 46 -12.69 17.00 -18.74
CA LEU A 46 -11.24 16.76 -18.80
C LEU A 46 -10.93 15.26 -18.79
N LEU A 47 -11.61 14.48 -17.95
CA LEU A 47 -11.49 13.02 -17.91
C LEU A 47 -11.97 12.37 -19.22
N ARG A 48 -12.99 12.94 -19.87
CA ARG A 48 -13.44 12.49 -21.19
C ARG A 48 -12.38 12.73 -22.27
N THR A 49 -11.71 13.89 -22.25
CA THR A 49 -10.60 14.20 -23.16
C THR A 49 -9.40 13.28 -22.93
N LEU A 50 -9.08 12.97 -21.67
CA LEU A 50 -8.04 12.01 -21.33
C LEU A 50 -8.39 10.59 -21.81
N LYS A 51 -9.66 10.17 -21.68
CA LYS A 51 -10.14 8.89 -22.21
C LYS A 51 -10.12 8.83 -23.74
N GLN A 52 -10.22 9.98 -24.42
CA GLN A 52 -10.13 10.07 -25.88
C GLN A 52 -8.69 10.04 -26.41
N ASN A 53 -7.69 10.33 -25.56
CA ASN A 53 -6.29 10.14 -25.93
C ASN A 53 -5.97 8.65 -25.86
N ASP A 54 -6.11 7.99 -27.01
CA ASP A 54 -5.81 6.57 -27.13
C ASP A 54 -4.34 6.32 -26.77
N ILE A 55 -4.10 5.30 -25.95
CA ILE A 55 -2.73 4.89 -25.65
C ILE A 55 -2.16 4.38 -26.97
N ARG A 56 -1.01 4.90 -27.38
CA ARG A 56 -0.33 4.49 -28.61
C ARG A 56 0.47 3.20 -28.35
N PRO A 57 -0.09 2.00 -28.60
CA PRO A 57 0.52 0.75 -28.14
C PRO A 57 1.87 0.49 -28.83
N GLU A 58 2.03 0.95 -30.07
CA GLU A 58 3.24 0.84 -30.85
C GLU A 58 4.39 1.65 -30.23
N LYS A 59 4.09 2.87 -29.77
CA LYS A 59 5.06 3.72 -29.09
C LYS A 59 5.45 3.13 -27.74
N VAL A 60 4.48 2.63 -26.99
CA VAL A 60 4.74 2.00 -25.69
C VAL A 60 5.63 0.76 -25.86
N ALA A 61 5.35 -0.08 -26.87
CA ALA A 61 6.17 -1.25 -27.16
C ALA A 61 7.60 -0.87 -27.56
N ALA A 62 7.77 0.13 -28.44
CA ALA A 62 9.08 0.60 -28.87
C ALA A 62 9.91 1.18 -27.72
N ILE A 63 9.30 2.03 -26.88
CA ILE A 63 9.97 2.60 -25.70
C ILE A 63 10.35 1.50 -24.71
N ARG A 64 9.46 0.52 -24.47
CA ARG A 64 9.76 -0.62 -23.59
C ARG A 64 10.96 -1.41 -24.07
N ALA A 65 11.07 -1.64 -25.39
CA ALA A 65 12.22 -2.32 -25.98
C ALA A 65 13.52 -1.52 -25.78
N GLN A 66 13.49 -0.19 -25.96
CA GLN A 66 14.64 0.67 -25.70
C GLN A 66 15.08 0.65 -24.23
N ILE A 67 14.13 0.62 -23.29
CA ILE A 67 14.43 0.54 -21.85
C ILE A 67 15.10 -0.81 -21.54
N GLN A 68 14.56 -1.90 -22.06
CA GLN A 68 15.14 -3.24 -21.87
C GLN A 68 16.54 -3.36 -22.49
N ALA A 69 16.77 -2.70 -23.63
CA ALA A 69 18.08 -2.65 -24.28
C ALA A 69 19.06 -1.69 -23.57
N GLY A 70 18.60 -0.90 -22.59
CA GLY A 70 19.41 0.13 -21.94
C GLY A 70 19.72 1.34 -22.84
N THR A 71 19.01 1.52 -23.96
CA THR A 71 19.23 2.60 -24.94
C THR A 71 18.16 3.68 -24.87
N TYR A 72 17.31 3.66 -23.84
CA TYR A 72 16.27 4.66 -23.67
C TYR A 72 16.83 5.97 -23.13
N GLU A 73 17.79 5.90 -22.22
CA GLU A 73 18.46 7.08 -21.67
C GLU A 73 19.60 7.49 -22.59
N ASP A 74 19.64 8.79 -22.90
CA ASP A 74 20.73 9.45 -23.61
C ASP A 74 21.14 10.70 -22.82
N ASP A 75 22.33 11.23 -23.10
CA ASP A 75 22.89 12.37 -22.35
C ASP A 75 21.94 13.57 -22.38
N ALA A 76 21.29 13.83 -23.51
CA ALA A 76 20.38 14.96 -23.68
C ALA A 76 19.09 14.82 -22.83
N LYS A 77 18.55 13.60 -22.69
CA LYS A 77 17.40 13.32 -21.83
C LYS A 77 17.77 13.46 -20.35
N LEU A 78 18.96 13.03 -19.97
CA LEU A 78 19.45 13.15 -18.60
C LEU A 78 19.64 14.62 -18.22
N ASP A 79 20.28 15.41 -19.07
CA ASP A 79 20.45 16.85 -18.86
C ASP A 79 19.09 17.55 -18.72
N ALA A 80 18.16 17.27 -19.64
CA ALA A 80 16.82 17.85 -19.58
C ALA A 80 16.01 17.41 -18.34
N ALA A 81 16.22 16.19 -17.85
CA ALA A 81 15.60 15.70 -16.63
C ALA A 81 16.16 16.40 -15.39
N ILE A 82 17.48 16.61 -15.34
CA ILE A 82 18.15 17.35 -14.27
C ILE A 82 17.66 18.80 -14.23
N ASP A 83 17.62 19.49 -15.37
CA ASP A 83 17.15 20.87 -15.44
C ASP A 83 15.72 21.02 -14.92
N ARG A 84 14.81 20.12 -15.31
CA ARG A 84 13.43 20.12 -14.83
C ARG A 84 13.32 19.84 -13.34
N LEU A 85 14.12 18.90 -12.83
CA LEU A 85 14.15 18.59 -11.40
C LEU A 85 14.63 19.80 -10.58
N LEU A 86 15.66 20.51 -11.05
CA LEU A 86 16.17 21.69 -10.39
C LEU A 86 15.14 22.83 -10.40
N ASN A 87 14.43 23.02 -11.52
CA ASN A 87 13.35 24.01 -11.58
C ASN A 87 12.22 23.69 -10.59
N ASP A 88 11.78 22.44 -10.52
CA ASP A 88 10.70 22.00 -9.59
C ASP A 88 11.06 22.15 -8.10
N LEU A 89 12.36 22.10 -7.76
CA LEU A 89 12.84 22.30 -6.38
C LEU A 89 12.97 23.76 -5.96
N ILE A 90 13.10 24.67 -6.93
CA ILE A 90 13.36 26.09 -6.70
C ILE A 90 12.06 26.91 -6.71
N ASP A 91 11.01 26.40 -7.37
CA ASP A 91 9.64 26.95 -7.35
C ASP A 91 8.92 26.70 -6.00
#